data_AF-A0A1A2NUJ6-F1
#
_entry.id   AF-A0A1A2NUJ6-F1
#
_cell.length_a   1.000
_cell.length_b   1.000
_cell.length_c   1.000
_cell.angle_alpha   90.00
_cell.angle_beta   90.00
_cell.angle_gamma   90.00
#
_symmetry.space_group_name_H-M   'P 1'
#
loop_
_entity.id
_entity.type
_entity.pdbx_description
1 polymer ?
#
loop_
_entity_poly.entity_id
_entity_poly.type
_entity_poly.pdbx_seq_one_letter_code
_entity_poly.pdbx_strand_id
1 'polypeptide(L)'
;MFMQVLKHWGGAAVATTSLLTVGTTGTAGADYAGVPQWYSQAQEHLANTANQMQAVVDAIKANDLGALHSACSAVHDEQTVGLQAHLPTPDPALTRALQAEINDFHTATHICMSLGPNSTPADLDRADAFTQRAIDDLKTVNDILVEDLS
;
A
#
# COMPACT_ATOMS: atom_id res chain seq x y z
N MET A 1 7.38 -10.94 -24.61
CA MET A 1 7.44 -9.81 -25.56
C MET A 1 7.30 -8.53 -24.74
N PHE A 2 8.37 -8.11 -24.06
CA PHE A 2 8.36 -7.11 -22.98
C PHE A 2 9.21 -5.89 -23.35
N MET A 3 8.77 -5.09 -24.32
CA MET A 3 9.57 -3.92 -24.70
C MET A 3 8.80 -2.83 -25.47
N GLN A 4 7.63 -2.34 -25.01
CA GLN A 4 6.97 -1.24 -25.75
C GLN A 4 6.26 -0.13 -24.95
N VAL A 5 6.21 -0.13 -23.62
CA VAL A 5 5.50 0.94 -22.88
C VAL A 5 6.47 2.01 -22.39
N LEU A 6 7.17 2.65 -23.34
CA LEU A 6 8.09 3.78 -23.11
C LEU A 6 7.88 4.82 -24.21
N LYS A 7 6.65 5.31 -24.39
CA LYS A 7 6.38 6.33 -25.40
C LYS A 7 5.10 7.13 -25.16
N HIS A 8 5.09 8.01 -24.16
CA HIS A 8 4.18 9.15 -24.13
C HIS A 8 4.76 10.23 -23.21
N TRP A 9 5.78 10.92 -23.72
CA TRP A 9 6.23 12.20 -23.20
C TRP A 9 6.13 13.19 -24.37
N GLY A 10 5.32 14.24 -24.21
CA GLY A 10 5.33 15.36 -25.14
C GLY A 10 3.97 16.02 -25.39
N GLY A 11 3.63 16.99 -24.53
CA GLY A 11 2.99 18.22 -24.96
C GLY A 11 1.47 18.32 -24.77
N ALA A 12 1.05 19.17 -23.82
CA ALA A 12 0.34 20.41 -24.12
C ALA A 12 0.18 21.24 -22.84
N ALA A 13 0.69 22.47 -22.87
CA ALA A 13 0.41 23.48 -21.86
C ALA A 13 -1.01 24.03 -22.03
N VAL A 14 -1.76 24.14 -20.93
CA VAL A 14 -2.92 25.04 -20.84
C VAL A 14 -2.83 25.74 -19.48
N ALA A 15 -2.66 27.06 -19.54
CA ALA A 15 -2.80 27.92 -18.37
C ALA A 15 -4.28 28.28 -18.20
N THR A 16 -4.81 28.20 -16.98
CA THR A 16 -5.88 29.09 -16.50
C THR A 16 -5.98 29.06 -14.98
N THR A 17 -5.97 30.28 -14.43
CA THR A 17 -6.04 30.62 -13.01
C THR A 17 -7.42 30.32 -12.45
N SER A 18 -7.50 29.63 -11.31
CA SER A 18 -8.66 29.67 -10.41
C SER A 18 -8.20 29.38 -8.98
N LEU A 19 -8.35 30.40 -8.13
CA LEU A 19 -8.18 30.32 -6.68
C LEU A 19 -9.25 29.39 -6.09
N LEU A 20 -8.81 28.27 -5.53
CA LEU A 20 -9.59 27.48 -4.60
C LEU A 20 -8.67 27.18 -3.41
N THR A 21 -8.94 27.85 -2.29
CA THR A 21 -8.44 27.45 -0.97
C THR A 21 -9.04 26.10 -0.62
N VAL A 22 -8.28 25.04 -0.83
CA VAL A 22 -8.65 23.68 -0.43
C VAL A 22 -7.53 23.15 0.45
N GLY A 23 -7.87 22.98 1.73
CA GLY A 23 -7.16 22.17 2.71
C GLY A 23 -5.73 22.62 3.02
N THR A 24 -5.44 22.90 4.28
CA THR A 24 -4.11 22.61 4.80
C THR A 24 -3.77 21.17 4.43
N THR A 25 -2.98 20.98 3.37
CA THR A 25 -2.08 19.84 3.30
C THR A 25 -1.27 19.96 4.57
N GLY A 26 -1.67 19.22 5.61
CA GLY A 26 -0.84 19.05 6.78
C GLY A 26 0.50 18.59 6.24
N THR A 27 1.47 19.50 6.25
CA THR A 27 2.85 19.20 5.96
C THR A 27 3.19 18.11 6.96
N ALA A 28 3.44 16.90 6.45
CA ALA A 28 4.32 15.97 7.15
C ALA A 28 5.58 16.78 7.49
N GLY A 29 6.07 16.59 8.70
CA GLY A 29 7.07 17.46 9.29
C GLY A 29 7.19 17.10 10.76
N ALA A 30 8.43 17.16 11.26
CA ALA A 30 8.91 16.70 12.57
C ALA A 30 8.18 17.25 13.83
N ASP A 31 7.03 17.89 13.67
CA ASP A 31 6.17 18.45 14.72
C ASP A 31 5.30 17.38 15.42
N TYR A 32 5.25 16.13 14.93
CA TYR A 32 4.42 15.06 15.49
C TYR A 32 5.15 14.20 16.52
N ALA A 33 5.49 14.78 17.68
CA ALA A 33 6.24 14.11 18.76
C ALA A 33 5.64 12.79 19.29
N GLY A 34 4.37 12.48 18.99
CA GLY A 34 3.73 11.22 19.34
C GLY A 34 4.07 10.05 18.41
N VAL A 35 4.59 10.31 17.20
CA VAL A 35 4.84 9.27 16.18
C VAL A 35 5.86 8.23 16.63
N PRO A 36 6.99 8.55 17.30
CA PRO A 36 7.90 7.52 17.81
C PRO A 36 7.24 6.54 18.79
N GLN A 37 6.39 7.05 19.70
CA GLN A 37 5.68 6.19 20.65
C GLN A 37 4.64 5.30 19.93
N TRP A 38 3.88 5.87 19.00
CA TRP A 38 2.93 5.12 18.18
C TRP A 38 3.65 4.05 17.35
N TYR A 39 4.74 4.40 16.68
CA TYR A 39 5.51 3.49 15.83
C TYR A 39 6.07 2.32 16.64
N SER A 40 6.50 2.55 17.89
CA SER A 40 6.96 1.46 18.76
C SER A 40 5.91 0.35 19.01
N GLN A 41 4.62 0.66 18.86
CA GLN A 41 3.50 -0.25 19.02
C GLN A 41 3.04 -0.86 17.69
N ALA A 42 3.20 -0.15 16.58
CA ALA A 42 2.73 -0.55 15.26
C ALA A 42 3.80 -1.23 14.38
N GLN A 43 5.10 -1.00 14.65
CA GLN A 43 6.21 -1.44 13.79
C GLN A 43 6.27 -2.96 13.58
N GLU A 44 5.81 -3.76 14.54
CA GLU A 44 5.74 -5.21 14.39
C GLU A 44 4.76 -5.59 13.27
N HIS A 45 3.61 -4.91 13.19
CA HIS A 45 2.61 -5.16 12.15
C HIS A 45 3.09 -4.71 10.76
N LEU A 46 3.84 -3.60 10.69
CA LEU A 46 4.49 -3.16 9.45
C LEU A 46 5.53 -4.18 8.98
N ALA A 47 6.37 -4.69 9.89
CA ALA A 47 7.35 -5.72 9.58
C ALA A 47 6.70 -7.06 9.18
N ASN A 48 5.62 -7.45 9.86
CA ASN A 48 4.86 -8.66 9.53
C ASN A 48 4.22 -8.57 8.15
N THR A 49 3.68 -7.42 7.77
CA THR A 49 3.15 -7.20 6.41
C THR A 49 4.25 -7.48 5.38
N ALA A 50 5.45 -6.93 5.55
CA ALA A 50 6.57 -7.15 4.63
C ALA A 50 6.96 -8.64 4.54
N ASN A 51 7.03 -9.33 5.67
CA ASN A 51 7.34 -10.76 5.72
C ASN A 51 6.27 -11.61 5.01
N GLN A 52 5.00 -11.29 5.20
CA GLN A 52 3.88 -12.01 4.59
C GLN A 52 3.78 -11.72 3.09
N MET A 53 4.08 -10.50 2.64
CA MET A 53 4.23 -10.20 1.22
C MET A 53 5.35 -11.01 0.57
N GLN A 54 6.46 -11.25 1.28
CA GLN A 54 7.50 -12.15 0.79
C GLN A 54 6.98 -13.59 0.65
N ALA A 55 6.16 -14.06 1.59
CA ALA A 55 5.51 -15.38 1.49
C ALA A 55 4.56 -15.47 0.28
N VAL A 56 3.83 -14.41 -0.06
CA VAL A 56 3.03 -14.31 -1.29
C VAL A 56 3.92 -14.50 -2.52
N VAL A 57 5.03 -13.77 -2.59
CA VAL A 57 6.00 -13.87 -3.70
C VAL A 57 6.58 -15.29 -3.82
N ASP A 58 6.91 -15.93 -2.70
CA ASP A 58 7.49 -17.27 -2.71
C ASP A 58 6.47 -18.34 -3.11
N ALA A 59 5.20 -18.20 -2.69
CA ALA A 59 4.11 -19.06 -3.14
C ALA A 59 3.87 -18.95 -4.66
N ILE A 60 3.92 -17.73 -5.21
CA ILE A 60 3.83 -17.49 -6.66
C ILE A 60 4.98 -18.21 -7.39
N LYS A 61 6.23 -18.05 -6.93
CA LYS A 61 7.40 -18.71 -7.54
C LYS A 61 7.30 -20.23 -7.50
N ALA A 62 6.73 -20.78 -6.43
CA ALA A 62 6.52 -22.22 -6.25
C ALA A 62 5.31 -22.75 -7.04
N ASN A 63 4.49 -21.88 -7.64
CA ASN A 63 3.19 -22.22 -8.23
C ASN A 63 2.29 -22.98 -7.23
N ASP A 64 2.33 -22.57 -5.97
CA ASP A 64 1.55 -23.17 -4.88
C ASP A 64 0.35 -22.27 -4.55
N LEU A 65 -0.81 -22.63 -5.10
CA LEU A 65 -2.06 -21.88 -4.88
C LEU A 65 -2.55 -21.94 -3.43
N GLY A 66 -2.28 -23.04 -2.71
CA GLY A 66 -2.67 -23.16 -1.31
C GLY A 66 -1.85 -22.24 -0.42
N ALA A 67 -0.52 -22.23 -0.62
CA ALA A 67 0.37 -21.29 0.05
C ALA A 67 0.05 -19.84 -0.32
N LEU A 68 -0.30 -19.58 -1.59
CA LEU A 68 -0.69 -18.24 -2.06
C LEU A 68 -1.92 -17.71 -1.31
N HIS A 69 -2.98 -18.52 -1.23
CA HIS A 69 -4.21 -18.16 -0.51
C HIS A 69 -3.92 -17.89 0.97
N SER A 70 -3.15 -18.77 1.62
CA SER A 70 -2.78 -18.59 3.02
C SER A 70 -1.96 -17.32 3.25
N ALA A 71 -0.99 -17.03 2.39
CA ALA A 71 -0.15 -15.84 2.52
C ALA A 71 -0.94 -14.55 2.28
N CYS A 72 -1.83 -14.52 1.27
CA CYS A 72 -2.70 -13.38 1.03
C CYS A 72 -3.71 -13.15 2.15
N SER A 73 -4.23 -14.21 2.77
CA SER A 73 -5.06 -14.09 3.98
C SER A 73 -4.26 -13.51 5.15
N ALA A 74 -3.00 -13.88 5.31
CA ALA A 74 -2.16 -13.32 6.37
C ALA A 74 -1.94 -11.81 6.17
N VAL A 75 -1.56 -11.39 4.95
CA VAL A 75 -1.42 -9.95 4.60
C VAL A 75 -2.72 -9.20 4.87
N HIS A 76 -3.86 -9.78 4.48
CA HIS A 76 -5.18 -9.18 4.73
C HIS A 76 -5.40 -8.92 6.22
N ASP A 77 -5.16 -9.91 7.07
CA ASP A 77 -5.43 -9.80 8.50
C ASP A 77 -4.46 -8.84 9.19
N GLU A 78 -3.19 -8.85 8.78
CA GLU A 78 -2.19 -7.91 9.29
C GLU A 78 -2.57 -6.46 9.00
N GLN A 79 -3.08 -6.19 7.79
CA GLN A 79 -3.50 -4.85 7.37
C GLN A 79 -4.82 -4.43 8.03
N THR A 80 -5.86 -5.25 7.91
CA THR A 80 -7.23 -4.89 8.28
C THR A 80 -7.56 -5.09 9.74
N VAL A 81 -6.76 -5.88 10.47
CA VAL A 81 -6.91 -6.09 11.92
C VAL A 81 -5.70 -5.54 12.66
N GLY A 82 -4.49 -5.94 12.29
CA GLY A 82 -3.25 -5.52 12.96
C GLY A 82 -3.03 -4.01 12.89
N LEU A 83 -2.71 -3.49 11.70
CA LEU A 83 -2.44 -2.06 11.49
C LEU A 83 -3.67 -1.18 11.71
N GLN A 84 -4.85 -1.62 11.27
CA GLN A 84 -6.09 -0.87 11.46
C GLN A 84 -6.38 -0.57 12.94
N ALA A 85 -6.01 -1.46 13.87
CA ALA A 85 -6.18 -1.26 15.31
C ALA A 85 -5.32 -0.13 15.89
N HIS A 86 -4.28 0.31 15.16
CA HIS A 86 -3.38 1.39 15.56
C HIS A 86 -3.76 2.74 14.91
N LEU A 87 -4.88 2.82 14.19
CA LEU A 87 -5.39 4.08 13.65
C LEU A 87 -6.36 4.78 14.63
N PRO A 88 -6.38 6.13 14.67
CA PRO A 88 -5.52 7.05 13.92
C PRO A 88 -4.10 7.17 14.51
N THR A 89 -3.15 7.50 13.65
CA THR A 89 -1.79 7.89 14.05
C THR A 89 -1.76 9.35 14.56
N PRO A 90 -0.71 9.76 15.29
CA PRO A 90 -0.56 11.15 15.73
C PRO A 90 -0.39 12.17 14.59
N ASP A 91 0.27 11.80 13.48
CA ASP A 91 0.30 12.58 12.24
C ASP A 91 -0.94 12.27 11.37
N PRO A 92 -1.85 13.23 11.10
CA PRO A 92 -2.99 13.02 10.21
C PRO A 92 -2.60 12.64 8.78
N ALA A 93 -1.43 13.04 8.27
CA ALA A 93 -0.97 12.64 6.94
C ALA A 93 -0.62 11.14 6.92
N LEU A 94 0.14 10.65 7.90
CA LEU A 94 0.37 9.23 8.11
C LEU A 94 -0.94 8.44 8.25
N THR A 95 -1.93 8.95 8.99
CA THR A 95 -3.25 8.27 9.12
C THR A 95 -3.91 8.07 7.77
N ARG A 96 -3.91 9.10 6.91
CA ARG A 96 -4.53 9.02 5.58
C ARG A 96 -3.77 8.06 4.67
N ALA A 97 -2.44 8.12 4.67
CA ALA A 97 -1.61 7.24 3.86
C ALA A 97 -1.77 5.78 4.28
N LEU A 98 -1.71 5.48 5.58
CA LEU A 98 -1.85 4.12 6.09
C LEU A 98 -3.27 3.57 5.87
N GLN A 99 -4.31 4.41 5.98
CA GLN A 99 -5.67 3.98 5.66
C GLN A 99 -5.85 3.67 4.16
N ALA A 100 -5.19 4.42 3.27
CA ALA A 100 -5.19 4.14 1.84
C ALA A 100 -4.50 2.80 1.55
N GLU A 101 -3.30 2.59 2.11
CA GLU A 101 -2.55 1.34 2.03
C GLU A 101 -3.41 0.13 2.45
N ILE A 102 -4.04 0.20 3.64
CA ILE A 102 -4.90 -0.87 4.16
C ILE A 102 -6.05 -1.18 3.20
N ASN A 103 -6.69 -0.17 2.61
CA ASN A 103 -7.81 -0.36 1.69
C ASN A 103 -7.37 -1.02 0.36
N ASP A 104 -6.22 -0.63 -0.17
CA ASP A 104 -5.69 -1.22 -1.39
C ASP A 104 -5.18 -2.65 -1.14
N PHE A 105 -4.52 -2.93 -0.02
CA PHE A 105 -4.20 -4.31 0.37
C PHE A 105 -5.44 -5.17 0.63
N HIS A 106 -6.47 -4.64 1.29
CA HIS A 106 -7.73 -5.36 1.48
C HIS A 106 -8.32 -5.78 0.13
N THR A 107 -8.31 -4.88 -0.86
CA THR A 107 -8.81 -5.22 -2.20
C THR A 107 -7.88 -6.19 -2.93
N ALA A 108 -6.56 -5.97 -2.89
CA ALA A 108 -5.57 -6.83 -3.55
C ALA A 108 -5.63 -8.26 -3.02
N THR A 109 -5.69 -8.42 -1.69
CA THR A 109 -5.71 -9.74 -1.03
C THR A 109 -7.00 -10.49 -1.30
N HIS A 110 -8.15 -9.82 -1.38
CA HIS A 110 -9.40 -10.45 -1.83
C HIS A 110 -9.31 -10.98 -3.27
N ILE A 111 -8.68 -10.22 -4.18
CA ILE A 111 -8.46 -10.69 -5.55
C ILE A 111 -7.49 -11.87 -5.53
N CYS A 112 -6.36 -11.76 -4.83
CA CYS A 112 -5.36 -12.83 -4.70
C CYS A 112 -5.98 -14.15 -4.23
N MET A 113 -6.80 -14.11 -3.16
CA MET A 113 -7.47 -15.29 -2.62
C MET A 113 -8.54 -15.88 -3.56
N SER A 114 -8.99 -15.13 -4.57
CA SER A 114 -9.89 -15.62 -5.61
C SER A 114 -9.17 -16.23 -6.82
N LEU A 115 -7.85 -16.09 -6.91
CA LEU A 115 -7.07 -16.66 -8.00
C LEU A 115 -7.03 -18.19 -7.92
N GLY A 116 -6.97 -18.86 -9.07
CA GLY A 116 -6.93 -20.32 -9.15
C GLY A 116 -6.55 -20.81 -10.54
N PRO A 117 -6.68 -22.12 -10.82
CA PRO A 117 -6.24 -22.71 -12.09
C PRO A 117 -6.94 -22.15 -13.34
N ASN A 118 -8.11 -21.53 -13.15
CA ASN A 118 -8.93 -20.96 -14.22
C ASN A 118 -8.88 -19.42 -14.26
N SER A 119 -7.98 -18.79 -13.50
CA SER A 119 -7.82 -17.33 -13.54
C SER A 119 -7.46 -16.86 -14.94
N THR A 120 -8.14 -15.80 -15.37
CA THR A 120 -7.94 -15.17 -16.66
C THR A 120 -6.81 -14.14 -16.59
N PRO A 121 -6.24 -13.73 -17.73
CA PRO A 121 -5.30 -12.59 -17.76
C PRO A 121 -5.89 -11.32 -17.12
N ALA A 122 -7.20 -11.07 -17.29
CA ALA A 122 -7.86 -9.93 -16.69
C ALA A 122 -7.90 -9.98 -15.15
N ASP A 123 -8.01 -11.19 -14.56
CA ASP A 123 -7.94 -11.36 -13.10
C ASP A 123 -6.54 -11.05 -12.58
N LEU A 124 -5.50 -11.47 -13.31
CA LEU A 124 -4.11 -11.20 -12.98
C LEU A 124 -3.77 -9.71 -13.14
N ASP A 125 -4.21 -9.07 -14.22
CA ASP A 125 -4.02 -7.63 -14.45
C ASP A 125 -4.70 -6.81 -13.33
N ARG A 126 -5.87 -7.25 -12.87
CA ARG A 126 -6.56 -6.60 -11.75
C ARG A 126 -5.82 -6.78 -10.43
N ALA A 127 -5.28 -7.97 -10.16
CA ALA A 127 -4.47 -8.25 -8.97
C ALA A 127 -3.20 -7.39 -8.96
N ASP A 128 -2.50 -7.30 -10.10
CA ASP A 128 -1.30 -6.46 -10.25
C ASP A 128 -1.64 -4.99 -10.03
N ALA A 129 -2.70 -4.47 -10.65
CA ALA A 129 -3.08 -3.06 -10.51
C ALA A 129 -3.34 -2.63 -9.05
N PHE A 130 -3.98 -3.48 -8.23
CA PHE A 130 -4.17 -3.18 -6.80
C PHE A 130 -2.90 -3.39 -5.98
N THR A 131 -2.08 -4.38 -6.34
CA THR A 131 -0.78 -4.59 -5.68
C THR A 131 0.16 -3.40 -5.91
N GLN A 132 0.21 -2.85 -7.12
CA GLN A 132 1.01 -1.66 -7.41
C GLN A 132 0.53 -0.43 -6.63
N ARG A 133 -0.80 -0.22 -6.53
CA ARG A 133 -1.34 0.86 -5.70
C ARG A 133 -0.95 0.71 -4.22
N ALA A 134 -1.08 -0.49 -3.66
CA ALA A 134 -0.68 -0.76 -2.29
C ALA A 134 0.83 -0.52 -2.06
N ILE A 135 1.68 -0.84 -3.03
CA ILE A 135 3.12 -0.55 -2.99
C ILE A 135 3.40 0.97 -3.02
N ASP A 136 2.68 1.71 -3.86
CA ASP A 136 2.81 3.18 -3.94
C ASP A 136 2.36 3.85 -2.62
N ASP A 137 1.29 3.35 -2.01
CA ASP A 137 0.82 3.82 -0.70
C ASP A 137 1.81 3.47 0.42
N LEU A 138 2.34 2.24 0.45
CA LEU A 138 3.38 1.83 1.40
C LEU A 138 4.63 2.71 1.29
N LYS A 139 5.03 3.08 0.06
CA LYS A 139 6.13 4.02 -0.15
C LYS A 139 5.80 5.38 0.47
N THR A 140 4.58 5.87 0.28
CA THR A 140 4.12 7.14 0.87
C THR A 140 4.15 7.07 2.40
N VAL A 141 3.68 5.96 2.99
CA VAL A 141 3.78 5.70 4.44
C VAL A 141 5.22 5.73 4.92
N ASN A 142 6.13 5.04 4.23
CA ASN A 142 7.55 5.02 4.57
C ASN A 142 8.19 6.41 4.49
N ASP A 143 7.90 7.18 3.44
CA ASP A 143 8.46 8.52 3.26
C ASP A 143 8.04 9.45 4.42
N ILE A 144 6.78 9.37 4.88
CA ILE A 144 6.30 10.11 6.05
C ILE A 144 6.98 9.64 7.33
N LEU A 145 7.09 8.32 7.54
CA LEU A 145 7.74 7.76 8.74
C LEU A 145 9.22 8.16 8.83
N VAL A 146 9.93 8.21 7.70
CA VAL A 146 11.33 8.66 7.66
C VAL A 146 11.45 10.12 8.10
N GLU A 147 10.50 10.97 7.70
CA GLU A 147 10.45 12.38 8.11
C GLU A 147 10.08 12.55 9.59
N ASP A 148 9.07 11.82 10.08
CA ASP A 148 8.58 11.95 11.46
C ASP A 148 9.51 11.32 12.51
N LEU A 149 10.37 10.38 12.11
CA LEU A 149 11.28 9.66 13.01
C LEU A 149 12.74 10.15 12.95
N SER A 150 13.07 11.12 12.08
CA SER A 150 14.41 11.71 11.96
C SER A 150 14.70 12.74 13.05
#